data_AF-A0A292Q155-F1
#
_entry.id   AF-A0A292Q155-F1
#
_cell.length_a   1.000
_cell.length_b   1.000
_cell.length_c   1.000
_cell.angle_alpha   90.00
_cell.angle_beta   90.00
_cell.angle_gamma   90.00
#
_symmetry.space_group_name_H-M   'P 1'
#
loop_
_entity.id
_entity.type
_entity.pdbx_description
1 polymer ?
#
loop_
_entity_poly.entity_id
_entity_poly.type
_entity_poly.pdbx_seq_one_letter_code
_entity_poly.pdbx_strand_id
1 'polypeptide(L)'
;MATEQPTENGSAKAPTVAEASAARSPSQRTTPKKPKVSRLVLCFDGTGNKFTGDASDTNIVKIYQLLARGTKGQFHYYQPGIGTYVTGTNSFTPKIWSTFTDYITQTLDEALGISFADHVVSGYKFIMRYYTPGDDIYILGFSRGAYTARFLAQMVQSIGLLSRGNEEMINFAWDTYAKYERRREDRDPKAESFMENFRDTFCRKDVTIRFLGLFDSVNSVGSFEIPGLRRSFDNISIPPAIHVRHAVSIDERRAKFKPALFDDKRGHDIKEVWFPGNHGDVGGGWVPDSNGHLLSDIPLAWMINEMKNLPNVEKPLAWLEEAGNIPHHDPVQSPHVARTAVLGKIHDALAFAKGFTFTNVFGWWLIEWIPIFSRRELEDDKWVSRRIPPNGGESRDLPSGATIHASAHVRELEDPKYRPKNTNYRSAIGPGQQAPRKKESSWRTWQNDLVGKQWNSVGVHEREPLLNGGGNSATA
;
A
#
# COMPACT_ATOMS: atom_id res chain seq x y z
N MET A 1 -56.98 73.13 50.74
CA MET A 1 -57.10 71.68 50.95
C MET A 1 -55.70 71.11 50.86
N ALA A 2 -55.04 71.00 52.02
CA ALA A 2 -54.54 69.73 52.58
C ALA A 2 -53.21 69.30 51.91
N THR A 3 -52.06 69.70 52.48
CA THR A 3 -51.16 68.88 53.36
C THR A 3 -50.45 67.78 52.54
N GLU A 4 -49.14 67.52 52.61
CA GLU A 4 -48.13 67.69 53.66
C GLU A 4 -46.72 67.46 53.03
N GLN A 5 -45.68 67.84 53.76
CA GLN A 5 -44.26 67.82 53.41
C GLN A 5 -43.55 66.47 53.80
N PRO A 6 -42.22 66.29 53.58
CA PRO A 6 -41.59 65.01 53.19
C PRO A 6 -41.01 64.19 54.35
N THR A 7 -40.67 62.92 54.09
CA THR A 7 -39.91 62.07 55.04
C THR A 7 -38.67 61.40 54.42
N GLU A 8 -37.55 61.75 55.05
CA GLU A 8 -36.24 61.12 55.25
C GLU A 8 -35.94 59.66 54.84
N ASN A 9 -34.72 59.53 54.30
CA ASN A 9 -33.64 58.58 54.61
C ASN A 9 -33.96 57.17 55.14
N GLY A 10 -33.51 56.16 54.37
CA GLY A 10 -33.32 54.80 54.86
C GLY A 10 -32.32 54.02 53.99
N SER A 11 -31.04 54.07 54.37
CA SER A 11 -29.97 53.20 53.85
C SER A 11 -30.31 51.73 54.08
N ALA A 12 -30.60 50.97 53.00
CA ALA A 12 -30.81 49.53 53.06
C ALA A 12 -29.50 48.80 52.72
N LYS A 13 -28.98 48.12 53.75
CA LYS A 13 -27.77 47.30 53.79
C LYS A 13 -27.62 46.31 52.62
N ALA A 14 -26.39 46.20 52.12
CA ALA A 14 -25.94 45.08 51.30
C ALA A 14 -26.07 43.75 52.08
N PRO A 15 -26.49 42.65 51.43
CA PRO A 15 -26.65 41.37 52.11
C PRO A 15 -25.29 40.77 52.49
N THR A 16 -25.16 40.40 53.76
CA THR A 16 -24.02 39.72 54.37
C THR A 16 -23.85 38.29 53.84
N VAL A 17 -22.58 37.88 53.65
CA VAL A 17 -22.08 36.67 52.98
C VAL A 17 -22.35 35.34 53.72
N ALA A 18 -23.36 35.25 54.60
CA ALA A 18 -23.45 34.14 55.56
C ALA A 18 -24.67 33.19 55.44
N GLU A 19 -25.66 33.42 54.57
CA GLU A 19 -26.86 32.56 54.51
C GLU A 19 -27.32 32.23 53.08
N ALA A 20 -26.43 31.56 52.34
CA ALA A 20 -26.80 30.85 51.11
C ALA A 20 -26.12 29.47 51.06
N SER A 21 -26.29 28.69 52.12
CA SER A 21 -25.84 27.29 52.20
C SER A 21 -27.05 26.37 52.45
N ALA A 22 -27.94 26.26 51.46
CA ALA A 22 -28.90 25.17 51.41
C ALA A 22 -29.31 24.88 49.95
N ALA A 23 -29.17 23.61 49.57
CA ALA A 23 -29.67 22.99 48.34
C ALA A 23 -29.05 23.42 46.99
N ARG A 24 -27.77 23.09 46.77
CA ARG A 24 -27.27 22.76 45.41
C ARG A 24 -27.19 21.25 45.28
N SER A 25 -28.11 20.66 44.53
CA SER A 25 -27.98 19.29 44.04
C SER A 25 -26.61 19.12 43.38
N PRO A 26 -25.88 18.01 43.59
CA PRO A 26 -24.60 17.82 42.95
C PRO A 26 -24.82 17.82 41.44
N SER A 27 -24.33 18.86 40.76
CA SER A 27 -24.30 18.91 39.30
C SER A 27 -23.58 17.64 38.86
N GLN A 28 -24.28 16.74 38.17
CA GLN A 28 -23.68 15.59 37.54
C GLN A 28 -22.56 16.13 36.64
N ARG A 29 -21.32 15.95 37.10
CA ARG A 29 -20.13 16.22 36.31
C ARG A 29 -20.21 15.20 35.18
N THR A 30 -20.76 15.63 34.04
CA THR A 30 -20.81 14.80 32.83
C THR A 30 -19.37 14.40 32.56
N THR A 31 -19.05 13.13 32.77
CA THR A 31 -17.79 12.57 32.29
C THR A 31 -17.70 12.94 30.82
N PRO A 32 -16.55 13.49 30.34
CA PRO A 32 -16.42 13.80 28.94
C PRO A 32 -16.68 12.50 28.17
N LYS A 33 -17.77 12.48 27.37
CA LYS A 33 -18.05 11.35 26.49
C LYS A 33 -16.78 11.11 25.68
N LYS A 34 -16.24 9.89 25.73
CA LYS A 34 -15.11 9.51 24.89
C LYS A 34 -15.40 9.97 23.45
N PRO A 35 -14.46 10.66 22.80
CA PRO A 35 -14.66 11.11 21.43
C PRO A 35 -14.98 9.90 20.55
N LYS A 36 -15.97 10.05 19.67
CA LYS A 36 -16.44 8.97 18.80
C LYS A 36 -15.37 8.69 17.74
N VAL A 37 -14.71 7.54 17.84
CA VAL A 37 -13.70 7.09 16.86
C VAL A 37 -14.34 6.98 15.46
N SER A 38 -13.78 7.75 14.53
CA SER A 38 -14.10 7.69 13.10
C SER A 38 -12.99 6.97 12.34
N ARG A 39 -13.29 6.60 11.10
CA ARG A 39 -12.37 5.88 10.20
C ARG A 39 -12.15 6.72 8.95
N LEU A 40 -10.91 6.95 8.58
CA LEU A 40 -10.54 7.61 7.33
C LEU A 40 -9.93 6.56 6.40
N VAL A 41 -10.49 6.37 5.21
CA VAL A 41 -10.00 5.40 4.21
C VAL A 41 -9.59 6.13 2.94
N LEU A 42 -8.30 6.07 2.62
CA LEU A 42 -7.70 6.70 1.45
C LEU A 42 -7.25 5.64 0.46
N CYS A 43 -7.64 5.79 -0.81
CA CYS A 43 -7.41 4.84 -1.90
C CYS A 43 -6.67 5.53 -3.05
N PHE A 44 -5.46 5.08 -3.37
CA PHE A 44 -4.57 5.64 -4.39
C PHE A 44 -4.35 4.66 -5.53
N ASP A 45 -4.91 4.92 -6.70
CA ASP A 45 -4.79 4.01 -7.83
C ASP A 45 -3.45 4.14 -8.58
N GLY A 46 -3.05 3.09 -9.30
CA GLY A 46 -1.90 3.07 -10.20
C GLY A 46 -2.12 3.89 -11.46
N THR A 47 -1.04 4.39 -12.06
CA THR A 47 -1.16 5.29 -13.21
C THR A 47 -1.39 4.58 -14.53
N GLY A 48 -2.22 5.21 -15.37
CA GLY A 48 -2.72 4.64 -16.61
C GLY A 48 -4.04 3.87 -16.42
N ASN A 49 -4.45 3.60 -15.19
CA ASN A 49 -5.70 2.90 -14.89
C ASN A 49 -6.88 3.86 -15.04
N LYS A 50 -7.81 3.54 -15.93
CA LYS A 50 -9.06 4.28 -16.13
C LYS A 50 -10.19 3.51 -15.48
N PHE A 51 -11.10 4.24 -14.84
CA PHE A 51 -12.33 3.64 -14.35
C PHE A 51 -13.18 3.20 -15.55
N THR A 52 -13.48 1.91 -15.60
CA THR A 52 -14.29 1.28 -16.65
C THR A 52 -15.69 0.96 -16.14
N GLY A 53 -15.84 0.76 -14.83
CA GLY A 53 -17.11 0.37 -14.22
C GLY A 53 -17.43 -1.12 -14.38
N ASP A 54 -16.44 -1.94 -14.71
CA ASP A 54 -16.58 -3.39 -14.84
C ASP A 54 -15.48 -4.15 -14.06
N ALA A 55 -15.45 -5.48 -14.18
CA ALA A 55 -14.53 -6.35 -13.46
C ALA A 55 -13.03 -6.05 -13.74
N SER A 56 -12.71 -5.35 -14.82
CA SER A 56 -11.35 -4.95 -15.19
C SER A 56 -10.79 -3.79 -14.38
N ASP A 57 -11.62 -3.14 -13.56
CA ASP A 57 -11.16 -2.14 -12.61
C ASP A 57 -10.11 -2.69 -11.64
N THR A 58 -9.30 -1.79 -11.08
CA THR A 58 -8.21 -2.16 -10.16
C THR A 58 -8.75 -2.64 -8.82
N ASN A 59 -7.92 -3.37 -8.08
CA ASN A 59 -8.26 -3.79 -6.72
C ASN A 59 -8.49 -2.59 -5.79
N ILE A 60 -7.90 -1.42 -6.06
CA ILE A 60 -8.15 -0.19 -5.32
C ILE A 60 -9.57 0.32 -5.57
N VAL A 61 -10.01 0.36 -6.83
CA VAL A 61 -11.39 0.73 -7.19
C VAL A 61 -12.38 -0.27 -6.61
N LYS A 62 -12.12 -1.58 -6.74
CA LYS A 62 -12.96 -2.65 -6.19
C LYS A 62 -13.13 -2.50 -4.67
N ILE A 63 -12.04 -2.30 -3.92
CA ILE A 63 -12.12 -2.03 -2.46
C ILE A 63 -12.94 -0.76 -2.20
N TYR A 64 -12.70 0.32 -2.95
CA TYR A 64 -13.41 1.58 -2.77
C TYR A 64 -14.92 1.46 -3.03
N GLN A 65 -15.33 0.62 -3.98
CA GLN A 65 -16.72 0.28 -4.26
C GLN A 65 -17.36 -0.51 -3.11
N LEU A 66 -16.62 -1.40 -2.45
CA LEU A 66 -17.12 -2.25 -1.37
C LEU A 66 -17.30 -1.54 -0.01
N LEU A 67 -16.72 -0.36 0.17
CA LEU A 67 -16.83 0.40 1.40
C LEU A 67 -18.24 1.00 1.55
N ALA A 68 -18.84 0.87 2.73
CA ALA A 68 -20.12 1.51 3.03
C ALA A 68 -19.92 3.02 3.22
N ARG A 69 -20.00 3.76 2.12
CA ARG A 69 -19.72 5.21 2.08
C ARG A 69 -20.78 6.07 2.79
N GLY A 70 -21.99 5.54 2.99
CA GLY A 70 -23.05 6.21 3.77
C GLY A 70 -22.87 6.11 5.29
N THR A 71 -21.92 5.30 5.79
CA THR A 71 -21.79 5.07 7.23
C THR A 71 -21.24 6.29 7.97
N LYS A 72 -22.01 6.81 8.94
CA LYS A 72 -21.59 7.93 9.79
C LYS A 72 -20.28 7.63 10.53
N GLY A 73 -19.31 8.55 10.41
CA GLY A 73 -17.97 8.41 10.99
C GLY A 73 -17.09 7.42 10.22
N GLN A 74 -17.32 7.29 8.91
CA GLN A 74 -16.39 6.70 7.96
C GLN A 74 -16.24 7.68 6.79
N PHE A 75 -15.03 8.17 6.57
CA PHE A 75 -14.72 9.12 5.51
C PHE A 75 -13.85 8.43 4.46
N HIS A 76 -14.05 8.79 3.20
CA HIS A 76 -13.46 8.09 2.07
C HIS A 76 -12.82 9.08 1.12
N TYR A 77 -11.64 8.72 0.62
CA TYR A 77 -10.91 9.48 -0.38
C TYR A 77 -10.43 8.52 -1.46
N TYR A 78 -10.71 8.86 -2.72
CA TYR A 78 -10.19 8.15 -3.87
C TYR A 78 -9.42 9.13 -4.74
N GLN A 79 -8.22 8.72 -5.15
CA GLN A 79 -7.40 9.47 -6.08
C GLN A 79 -7.06 8.56 -7.28
N PRO A 80 -7.41 8.99 -8.50
CA PRO A 80 -7.00 8.26 -9.70
C PRO A 80 -5.48 8.28 -9.85
N GLY A 81 -4.92 7.34 -10.59
CA GLY A 81 -3.49 7.32 -10.84
C GLY A 81 -3.00 8.55 -11.60
N ILE A 82 -1.73 8.90 -11.37
CA ILE A 82 -1.03 10.02 -12.03
C ILE A 82 -1.26 10.00 -13.56
N GLY A 83 -1.55 11.12 -14.21
CA GLY A 83 -1.67 11.16 -15.69
C GLY A 83 -2.90 10.44 -16.30
N THR A 84 -3.84 9.93 -15.50
CA THR A 84 -5.06 9.26 -16.02
C THR A 84 -5.99 10.19 -16.81
N TYR A 85 -6.01 11.50 -16.46
CA TYR A 85 -6.93 12.50 -17.03
C TYR A 85 -6.25 13.70 -17.70
N VAL A 86 -4.91 13.70 -17.86
CA VAL A 86 -4.20 14.77 -18.58
C VAL A 86 -4.16 14.41 -20.07
N THR A 87 -5.26 14.63 -20.78
CA THR A 87 -5.30 14.58 -22.25
C THR A 87 -5.96 15.86 -22.77
N GLY A 88 -5.14 16.82 -23.16
CA GLY A 88 -5.64 18.10 -23.66
C GLY A 88 -4.56 19.09 -24.06
N THR A 89 -3.61 18.71 -24.92
CA THR A 89 -2.82 19.67 -25.72
C THR A 89 -2.40 19.05 -27.05
N ASN A 90 -2.93 19.60 -28.15
CA ASN A 90 -2.53 19.30 -29.52
C ASN A 90 -1.10 19.82 -29.78
N SER A 91 -0.25 19.02 -30.43
CA SER A 91 0.83 19.54 -31.29
C SER A 91 1.31 18.47 -32.29
N PHE A 92 1.48 18.90 -33.54
CA PHE A 92 1.84 18.11 -34.71
C PHE A 92 3.35 17.80 -34.75
N THR A 93 3.74 16.53 -34.69
CA THR A 93 5.09 16.03 -35.05
C THR A 93 5.00 14.61 -35.66
N PRO A 94 5.92 14.19 -36.54
CA PRO A 94 5.76 12.99 -37.38
C PRO A 94 5.82 11.67 -36.61
N LYS A 95 4.95 10.73 -37.02
CA LYS A 95 4.24 9.75 -36.18
C LYS A 95 4.90 8.37 -35.95
N ILE A 96 6.17 8.16 -36.27
CA ILE A 96 6.75 6.79 -36.32
C ILE A 96 7.65 6.46 -35.12
N TRP A 97 8.22 7.47 -34.46
CA TRP A 97 9.10 7.27 -33.30
C TRP A 97 8.58 7.87 -31.99
N SER A 98 7.48 8.64 -32.01
CA SER A 98 7.05 9.46 -30.85
C SER A 98 6.10 8.75 -29.87
N THR A 99 5.34 7.74 -30.28
CA THR A 99 4.24 7.22 -29.42
C THR A 99 4.71 6.45 -28.19
N PHE A 100 5.89 5.80 -28.25
CA PHE A 100 6.42 4.99 -27.15
C PHE A 100 7.41 5.77 -26.27
N THR A 101 8.16 6.69 -26.88
CA THR A 101 9.09 7.59 -26.17
C THR A 101 8.34 8.73 -25.48
N ASP A 102 7.24 9.26 -26.01
CA ASP A 102 6.42 10.28 -25.30
C ASP A 102 5.72 9.72 -24.05
N TYR A 103 5.48 8.40 -24.00
CA TYR A 103 5.01 7.70 -22.80
C TYR A 103 6.08 7.64 -21.68
N ILE A 104 7.36 7.85 -22.00
CA ILE A 104 8.48 7.52 -21.10
C ILE A 104 9.54 8.63 -20.95
N THR A 105 9.68 9.60 -21.87
CA THR A 105 10.88 10.45 -21.92
C THR A 105 10.63 11.96 -21.79
N GLN A 106 11.29 12.53 -20.77
CA GLN A 106 11.96 13.83 -20.68
C GLN A 106 11.18 15.15 -20.51
N THR A 107 9.88 15.24 -20.84
CA THR A 107 9.03 16.35 -20.32
C THR A 107 8.22 15.94 -19.07
N LEU A 108 8.36 14.67 -18.70
CA LEU A 108 7.64 14.00 -17.63
C LEU A 108 8.34 14.12 -16.26
N ASP A 109 9.65 14.32 -16.16
CA ASP A 109 10.33 14.18 -14.84
C ASP A 109 9.97 15.30 -13.85
N GLU A 110 9.80 16.53 -14.32
CA GLU A 110 9.35 17.64 -13.49
C GLU A 110 7.83 17.63 -13.30
N ALA A 111 7.05 17.37 -14.36
CA ALA A 111 5.60 17.30 -14.29
C ALA A 111 5.08 16.10 -13.48
N LEU A 112 5.75 14.94 -13.54
CA LEU A 112 5.44 13.76 -12.72
C LEU A 112 5.91 13.95 -11.27
N GLY A 113 7.05 14.61 -11.05
CA GLY A 113 7.50 14.97 -9.70
C GLY A 113 6.54 15.93 -9.01
N ILE A 114 6.08 16.96 -9.74
CA ILE A 114 5.05 17.91 -9.29
C ILE A 114 3.72 17.18 -9.07
N SER A 115 3.25 16.39 -10.05
CA SER A 115 2.00 15.63 -9.93
C SER A 115 2.03 14.61 -8.79
N PHE A 116 3.18 13.99 -8.51
CA PHE A 116 3.36 13.11 -7.37
C PHE A 116 3.26 13.85 -6.04
N ALA A 117 3.94 14.99 -5.92
CA ALA A 117 3.85 15.85 -4.74
C ALA A 117 2.39 16.29 -4.51
N ASP A 118 1.70 16.73 -5.55
CA ASP A 118 0.28 17.11 -5.50
C ASP A 118 -0.61 15.96 -5.00
N HIS A 119 -0.31 14.74 -5.43
CA HIS A 119 -1.03 13.56 -5.01
C HIS A 119 -0.89 13.30 -3.49
N VAL A 120 0.36 13.34 -2.98
CA VAL A 120 0.65 13.19 -1.55
C VAL A 120 0.02 14.33 -0.74
N VAL A 121 0.21 15.58 -1.17
CA VAL A 121 -0.34 16.79 -0.54
C VAL A 121 -1.88 16.74 -0.47
N SER A 122 -2.53 16.27 -1.53
CA SER A 122 -4.00 16.14 -1.56
C SER A 122 -4.51 15.11 -0.53
N GLY A 123 -3.83 13.96 -0.43
CA GLY A 123 -4.13 12.96 0.61
C GLY A 123 -3.88 13.50 2.02
N TYR A 124 -2.77 14.20 2.23
CA TYR A 124 -2.44 14.85 3.50
C TYR A 124 -3.50 15.87 3.90
N LYS A 125 -3.93 16.70 2.96
CA LYS A 125 -5.02 17.69 3.14
C LYS A 125 -6.33 17.04 3.54
N PHE A 126 -6.68 15.88 2.94
CA PHE A 126 -7.85 15.12 3.33
C PHE A 126 -7.75 14.64 4.79
N ILE A 127 -6.64 14.01 5.18
CA ILE A 127 -6.43 13.57 6.57
C ILE A 127 -6.53 14.78 7.51
N MET A 128 -5.85 15.88 7.17
CA MET A 128 -5.87 17.12 7.97
C MET A 128 -7.29 17.65 8.18
N ARG A 129 -8.16 17.58 7.16
CA ARG A 129 -9.52 18.14 7.27
C ARG A 129 -10.46 17.30 8.14
N TYR A 130 -10.35 15.97 8.05
CA TYR A 130 -11.33 15.06 8.62
C TYR A 130 -10.88 14.34 9.88
N TYR A 131 -9.56 14.26 10.15
CA TYR A 131 -9.04 13.58 11.32
C TYR A 131 -9.46 14.29 12.61
N THR A 132 -9.87 13.50 13.58
CA THR A 132 -10.08 13.87 14.98
C THR A 132 -9.16 12.99 15.83
N PRO A 133 -8.58 13.50 16.95
CA PRO A 133 -7.73 12.68 17.81
C PRO A 133 -8.39 11.35 18.20
N GLY A 134 -7.70 10.25 17.93
CA GLY A 134 -8.18 8.88 18.14
C GLY A 134 -8.81 8.20 16.93
N ASP A 135 -9.00 8.90 15.80
CA ASP A 135 -9.50 8.29 14.56
C ASP A 135 -8.49 7.29 13.96
N ASP A 136 -9.00 6.23 13.33
CA ASP A 136 -8.16 5.26 12.61
C ASP A 136 -8.00 5.68 11.14
N ILE A 137 -6.74 5.72 10.67
CA ILE A 137 -6.39 6.05 9.28
C ILE A 137 -5.96 4.78 8.54
N TYR A 138 -6.63 4.51 7.42
CA TYR A 138 -6.37 3.42 6.49
C TYR A 138 -5.91 4.00 5.15
N ILE A 139 -4.75 3.57 4.66
CA ILE A 139 -4.20 4.02 3.39
C ILE A 139 -3.97 2.80 2.50
N LEU A 140 -4.52 2.83 1.30
CA LEU A 140 -4.45 1.77 0.30
C LEU A 140 -3.84 2.32 -0.98
N GLY A 141 -2.99 1.54 -1.64
CA GLY A 141 -2.53 1.93 -2.98
C GLY A 141 -2.05 0.79 -3.85
N PHE A 142 -2.09 0.99 -5.16
CA PHE A 142 -1.58 0.07 -6.18
C PHE A 142 -0.47 0.75 -7.00
N SER A 143 0.62 0.04 -7.29
CA SER A 143 1.67 0.51 -8.20
C SER A 143 2.30 1.84 -7.74
N ARG A 144 2.29 2.88 -8.58
CA ARG A 144 2.64 4.25 -8.20
C ARG A 144 1.73 4.84 -7.12
N GLY A 145 0.45 4.48 -7.10
CA GLY A 145 -0.46 4.85 -6.01
C GLY A 145 -0.05 4.21 -4.68
N ALA A 146 0.51 3.00 -4.69
CA ALA A 146 1.12 2.37 -3.51
C ALA A 146 2.36 3.16 -3.04
N TYR A 147 3.16 3.68 -3.97
CA TYR A 147 4.28 4.56 -3.66
C TYR A 147 3.79 5.89 -3.04
N THR A 148 2.76 6.52 -3.59
CA THR A 148 2.09 7.70 -2.99
C THR A 148 1.58 7.40 -1.58
N ALA A 149 0.92 6.25 -1.39
CA ALA A 149 0.42 5.81 -0.09
C ALA A 149 1.53 5.70 0.96
N ARG A 150 2.69 5.13 0.59
CA ARG A 150 3.87 5.04 1.47
C ARG A 150 4.39 6.42 1.85
N PHE A 151 4.54 7.32 0.88
CA PHE A 151 5.02 8.69 1.14
C PHE A 151 4.08 9.49 2.01
N LEU A 152 2.78 9.37 1.77
CA LEU A 152 1.78 10.03 2.60
C LEU A 152 1.86 9.53 4.04
N ALA A 153 1.89 8.22 4.24
CA ALA A 153 2.00 7.63 5.56
C ALA A 153 3.29 8.09 6.27
N GLN A 154 4.42 8.07 5.55
CA GLN A 154 5.71 8.53 6.09
C GLN A 154 5.71 10.03 6.40
N MET A 155 5.12 10.87 5.55
CA MET A 155 4.97 12.30 5.80
C MET A 155 4.20 12.54 7.10
N VAL A 156 3.03 11.90 7.26
CA VAL A 156 2.21 12.04 8.48
C VAL A 156 2.98 11.61 9.73
N GLN A 157 3.79 10.56 9.65
CA GLN A 157 4.58 10.08 10.81
C GLN A 157 5.85 10.90 11.09
N SER A 158 6.53 11.38 10.05
CA SER A 158 7.77 12.15 10.16
C SER A 158 7.49 13.59 10.60
N ILE A 159 6.80 14.37 9.77
CA ILE A 159 6.57 15.80 10.05
C ILE A 159 5.36 16.04 10.97
N GLY A 160 4.47 15.06 11.08
CA GLY A 160 3.21 15.19 11.80
C GLY A 160 2.05 15.66 10.93
N LEU A 161 0.84 15.68 11.50
CA LEU A 161 -0.37 16.17 10.85
C LEU A 161 -0.73 17.58 11.33
N LEU A 162 -0.76 18.56 10.44
CA LEU A 162 -1.09 19.95 10.75
C LEU A 162 -2.47 20.11 11.43
N SER A 163 -2.60 21.18 12.21
CA SER A 163 -3.89 21.59 12.78
C SER A 163 -4.93 21.94 11.72
N ARG A 164 -6.22 21.72 12.02
CA ARG A 164 -7.31 21.94 11.06
C ARG A 164 -7.40 23.44 10.74
N GLY A 165 -7.51 23.80 9.47
CA GLY A 165 -7.58 25.20 9.02
C GLY A 165 -6.24 25.79 8.56
N ASN A 166 -5.12 25.08 8.75
CA ASN A 166 -3.80 25.53 8.32
C ASN A 166 -3.42 25.04 6.91
N GLU A 167 -4.38 25.02 5.97
CA GLU A 167 -4.17 24.56 4.59
C GLU A 167 -3.01 25.25 3.87
N GLU A 168 -2.77 26.52 4.15
CA GLU A 168 -1.69 27.32 3.54
C GLU A 168 -0.29 26.79 3.91
N MET A 169 -0.17 26.13 5.05
CA MET A 169 1.09 25.56 5.54
C MET A 169 1.43 24.20 4.93
N ILE A 170 0.53 23.58 4.18
CA ILE A 170 0.74 22.20 3.68
C ILE A 170 1.93 22.14 2.71
N ASN A 171 2.07 23.12 1.82
CA ASN A 171 3.19 23.15 0.88
C ASN A 171 4.53 23.33 1.61
N PHE A 172 4.55 24.19 2.63
CA PHE A 172 5.73 24.35 3.48
C PHE A 172 6.09 23.07 4.24
N ALA A 173 5.08 22.36 4.77
CA ALA A 173 5.26 21.07 5.42
C ALA A 173 5.80 20.01 4.45
N TRP A 174 5.26 19.95 3.22
CA TRP A 174 5.76 19.07 2.17
C TRP A 174 7.22 19.36 1.83
N ASP A 175 7.57 20.62 1.55
CA ASP A 175 8.93 21.00 1.19
C ASP A 175 9.92 20.70 2.31
N THR A 176 9.51 20.94 3.56
CA THR A 176 10.30 20.62 4.76
C THR A 176 10.56 19.11 4.84
N TYR A 177 9.50 18.30 4.76
CA TYR A 177 9.58 16.85 4.80
C TYR A 177 10.42 16.29 3.63
N ALA A 178 10.19 16.76 2.41
CA ALA A 178 10.91 16.31 1.22
C ALA A 178 12.42 16.64 1.30
N LYS A 179 12.78 17.81 1.85
CA LYS A 179 14.19 18.18 2.10
C LYS A 179 14.82 17.34 3.21
N TYR A 180 14.06 16.99 4.24
CA TYR A 180 14.51 16.12 5.33
C TYR A 180 14.77 14.70 4.82
N GLU A 181 13.79 14.08 4.14
CA GLU A 181 13.93 12.69 3.66
C GLU A 181 15.08 12.51 2.66
N ARG A 182 15.36 13.51 1.81
CA ARG A 182 16.51 13.48 0.88
C ARG A 182 17.87 13.44 1.58
N ARG A 183 17.95 13.93 2.82
CA ARG A 183 19.18 14.03 3.63
C ARG A 183 19.13 13.13 4.87
N ARG A 184 18.19 12.19 4.91
CA ARG A 184 17.95 11.35 6.08
C ARG A 184 19.18 10.53 6.47
N GLU A 185 20.00 10.14 5.50
CA GLU A 185 21.25 9.39 5.73
C GLU A 185 22.32 10.24 6.43
N ASP A 186 22.31 11.55 6.24
CA ASP A 186 23.28 12.47 6.83
C ASP A 186 23.15 12.54 8.36
N ARG A 187 21.97 12.14 8.90
CA ARG A 187 21.62 12.20 10.33
C ARG A 187 21.99 13.55 10.99
N ASP A 188 21.69 14.64 10.29
CA ASP A 188 21.96 16.00 10.77
C ASP A 188 21.08 16.32 12.00
N PRO A 189 21.68 16.50 13.20
CA PRO A 189 20.91 16.77 14.42
C PRO A 189 20.07 18.04 14.32
N LYS A 190 20.51 19.05 13.55
CA LYS A 190 19.74 20.29 13.38
C LYS A 190 18.47 20.05 12.57
N ALA A 191 18.54 19.18 11.57
CA ALA A 191 17.38 18.81 10.77
C ALA A 191 16.38 17.98 11.60
N GLU A 192 16.86 17.07 12.44
CA GLU A 192 16.02 16.29 13.36
C GLU A 192 15.32 17.20 14.38
N SER A 193 16.06 18.07 15.06
CA SER A 193 15.47 19.03 16.01
C SER A 193 14.50 20.01 15.34
N PHE A 194 14.73 20.38 14.08
CA PHE A 194 13.77 21.20 13.33
C PHE A 194 12.45 20.46 13.10
N MET A 195 12.51 19.19 12.68
CA MET A 195 11.32 18.36 12.47
C MET A 195 10.52 18.16 13.76
N GLU A 196 11.21 17.92 14.88
CA GLU A 196 10.59 17.79 16.20
C GLU A 196 9.89 19.09 16.62
N ASN A 197 10.59 20.23 16.57
CA ASN A 197 10.01 21.52 16.91
C ASN A 197 8.84 21.91 16.00
N PHE A 198 8.94 21.61 14.69
CA PHE A 198 7.85 21.84 13.74
C PHE A 198 6.61 21.04 14.13
N ARG A 199 6.80 19.75 14.42
CA ARG A 199 5.72 18.85 14.84
C ARG A 199 5.06 19.33 16.14
N ASP A 200 5.85 19.70 17.14
CA ASP A 200 5.33 20.15 18.43
C ASP A 200 4.58 21.49 18.35
N THR A 201 5.00 22.37 17.42
CA THR A 201 4.42 23.70 17.27
C THR A 201 3.14 23.69 16.44
N PHE A 202 3.13 22.98 15.31
CA PHE A 202 2.07 23.13 14.30
C PHE A 202 1.17 21.90 14.13
N CYS A 203 1.64 20.72 14.56
CA CYS A 203 0.98 19.45 14.30
C CYS A 203 0.19 18.95 15.52
N ARG A 204 -0.75 18.05 15.24
CA ARG A 204 -1.54 17.34 16.24
C ARG A 204 -0.70 16.23 16.86
N LYS A 205 -0.94 15.99 18.14
CA LYS A 205 -0.29 14.92 18.91
C LYS A 205 -0.93 13.56 18.59
N ASP A 206 -0.12 12.51 18.72
CA ASP A 206 -0.54 11.10 18.71
C ASP A 206 -1.31 10.63 17.46
N VAL A 207 -1.06 11.26 16.31
CA VAL A 207 -1.60 10.81 15.02
C VAL A 207 -0.85 9.57 14.56
N THR A 208 -1.59 8.48 14.36
CA THR A 208 -1.03 7.20 13.91
C THR A 208 -1.78 6.68 12.70
N ILE A 209 -1.04 6.06 11.77
CA ILE A 209 -1.64 5.32 10.66
C ILE A 209 -1.93 3.90 11.14
N ARG A 210 -3.20 3.49 11.11
CA ARG A 210 -3.63 2.16 11.54
C ARG A 210 -3.18 1.10 10.56
N PHE A 211 -3.45 1.32 9.27
CA PHE A 211 -3.25 0.32 8.23
C PHE A 211 -2.68 0.94 6.95
N LEU A 212 -1.66 0.27 6.40
CA LEU A 212 -1.12 0.55 5.08
C LEU A 212 -1.19 -0.72 4.22
N GLY A 213 -2.10 -0.75 3.24
CA GLY A 213 -2.27 -1.88 2.32
C GLY A 213 -1.78 -1.54 0.92
N LEU A 214 -0.83 -2.32 0.41
CA LEU A 214 -0.17 -2.07 -0.85
C LEU A 214 -0.38 -3.24 -1.80
N PHE A 215 -0.73 -2.94 -3.04
CA PHE A 215 -0.63 -3.86 -4.17
C PHE A 215 0.58 -3.48 -4.99
N ASP A 216 1.53 -4.40 -5.07
CA ASP A 216 2.72 -4.38 -5.91
C ASP A 216 3.39 -2.99 -6.04
N SER A 217 3.75 -2.40 -4.90
CA SER A 217 4.45 -1.12 -4.84
C SER A 217 5.76 -1.17 -5.63
N VAL A 218 5.88 -0.30 -6.63
CA VAL A 218 7.07 -0.17 -7.47
C VAL A 218 7.61 1.25 -7.38
N ASN A 219 8.93 1.40 -7.29
CA ASN A 219 9.59 2.70 -7.29
C ASN A 219 9.73 3.20 -8.74
N SER A 220 8.66 3.76 -9.32
CA SER A 220 8.72 4.28 -10.69
C SER A 220 8.72 5.82 -10.77
N VAL A 221 8.68 6.53 -9.64
CA VAL A 221 8.64 8.01 -9.61
C VAL A 221 10.00 8.60 -9.20
N GLY A 222 10.89 7.81 -8.58
CA GLY A 222 12.22 8.25 -8.14
C GLY A 222 13.41 7.81 -8.99
N SER A 223 13.22 6.99 -10.03
CA SER A 223 14.32 6.38 -10.80
C SER A 223 14.56 7.01 -12.18
N PHE A 224 14.25 8.29 -12.35
CA PHE A 224 14.85 9.08 -13.43
C PHE A 224 16.25 9.50 -13.00
N GLU A 225 17.16 8.53 -12.99
CA GLU A 225 18.60 8.74 -12.79
C GLU A 225 19.22 9.40 -14.03
N ILE A 226 18.91 10.68 -14.25
CA ILE A 226 19.78 11.51 -15.08
C ILE A 226 21.12 11.62 -14.35
N PRO A 227 22.26 11.28 -14.98
CA PRO A 227 23.58 11.46 -14.37
C PRO A 227 23.73 12.89 -13.82
N GLY A 228 23.97 13.03 -12.52
CA GLY A 228 24.13 14.33 -11.85
C GLY A 228 22.92 14.85 -11.06
N LEU A 229 21.75 14.22 -11.15
CA LEU A 229 20.53 14.64 -10.45
C LEU A 229 19.91 13.47 -9.66
N ARG A 230 20.69 12.87 -8.75
CA ARG A 230 20.17 11.84 -7.82
C ARG A 230 19.08 12.47 -6.94
N ARG A 231 17.82 12.13 -7.20
CA ARG A 231 16.62 12.54 -6.44
C ARG A 231 15.90 11.34 -5.83
N SER A 232 16.54 10.19 -5.74
CA SER A 232 15.91 8.96 -5.25
C SER A 232 15.70 9.03 -3.73
N PHE A 233 14.44 8.90 -3.32
CA PHE A 233 14.07 8.66 -1.94
C PHE A 233 14.25 7.17 -1.65
N ASP A 234 15.49 6.74 -1.50
CA ASP A 234 15.85 5.31 -1.43
C ASP A 234 15.42 4.62 -0.11
N ASN A 235 14.89 5.38 0.87
CA ASN A 235 14.79 4.94 2.26
C ASN A 235 13.40 5.09 2.91
N ILE A 236 12.29 4.80 2.21
CA ILE A 236 11.03 4.47 2.92
C ILE A 236 10.98 2.97 3.20
N SER A 237 12.03 2.46 3.85
CA SER A 237 12.12 1.07 4.29
C SER A 237 11.51 0.85 5.68
N ILE A 238 11.27 1.93 6.43
CA ILE A 238 10.65 1.90 7.75
C ILE A 238 9.13 1.92 7.58
N PRO A 239 8.38 1.01 8.22
CA PRO A 239 6.93 0.97 8.13
C PRO A 239 6.29 2.18 8.84
N PRO A 240 5.49 2.99 8.14
CA PRO A 240 4.86 4.19 8.71
C PRO A 240 3.49 3.91 9.35
N ALA A 241 3.09 2.65 9.46
CA ALA A 241 1.78 2.26 9.99
C ALA A 241 1.92 1.14 11.03
N ILE A 242 0.91 1.02 11.88
CA ILE A 242 0.84 -0.04 12.90
C ILE A 242 0.79 -1.41 12.23
N HIS A 243 -0.04 -1.55 11.19
CA HIS A 243 -0.17 -2.76 10.39
C HIS A 243 0.14 -2.46 8.92
N VAL A 244 1.10 -3.17 8.33
CA VAL A 244 1.47 -3.04 6.92
C VAL A 244 1.23 -4.36 6.21
N ARG A 245 0.53 -4.32 5.07
CA ARG A 245 0.26 -5.46 4.20
C ARG A 245 0.67 -5.11 2.79
N HIS A 246 1.48 -5.95 2.17
CA HIS A 246 1.94 -5.73 0.80
C HIS A 246 1.79 -7.03 0.00
N ALA A 247 0.87 -7.03 -0.96
CA ALA A 247 0.77 -8.09 -1.95
C ALA A 247 1.78 -7.85 -3.07
N VAL A 248 2.69 -8.79 -3.32
CA VAL A 248 3.82 -8.64 -4.25
C VAL A 248 3.69 -9.63 -5.40
N SER A 249 3.95 -9.21 -6.64
CA SER A 249 3.94 -10.10 -7.81
C SER A 249 5.22 -10.96 -7.90
N ILE A 250 5.04 -12.26 -8.17
CA ILE A 250 6.13 -13.21 -8.45
C ILE A 250 6.60 -13.11 -9.91
N ASP A 251 5.67 -13.00 -10.87
CA ASP A 251 5.94 -13.21 -12.30
C ASP A 251 6.15 -11.91 -13.09
N GLU A 252 6.28 -10.77 -12.42
CA GLU A 252 6.65 -9.50 -13.07
C GLU A 252 8.14 -9.48 -13.43
N ARG A 253 8.44 -9.18 -14.70
CA ARG A 253 9.80 -9.31 -15.27
C ARG A 253 10.40 -8.00 -15.77
N ARG A 254 9.62 -6.92 -15.83
CA ARG A 254 10.10 -5.61 -16.29
C ARG A 254 11.10 -5.03 -15.29
N ALA A 255 12.27 -4.63 -15.77
CA ALA A 255 13.36 -4.08 -14.96
C ALA A 255 12.93 -2.85 -14.13
N LYS A 256 12.00 -2.04 -14.65
CA LYS A 256 11.47 -0.85 -13.97
C LYS A 256 10.39 -1.16 -12.91
N PHE A 257 9.97 -2.41 -12.80
CA PHE A 257 8.91 -2.85 -11.89
C PHE A 257 9.48 -3.75 -10.80
N LYS A 258 10.69 -3.47 -10.30
CA LYS A 258 11.20 -4.14 -9.09
C LYS A 258 10.39 -3.69 -7.86
N PRO A 259 10.02 -4.61 -6.95
CA PRO A 259 9.17 -4.28 -5.83
C PRO A 259 9.93 -3.45 -4.79
N ALA A 260 9.25 -2.45 -4.23
CA ALA A 260 9.76 -1.69 -3.10
C ALA A 260 9.36 -2.40 -1.80
N LEU A 261 10.24 -3.25 -1.27
CA LEU A 261 10.01 -3.98 -0.02
C LEU A 261 10.33 -3.12 1.22
N PHE A 262 9.83 -3.50 2.38
CA PHE A 262 10.19 -2.93 3.69
C PHE A 262 11.37 -3.66 4.33
N ASP A 263 12.05 -2.99 5.26
CA ASP A 263 13.15 -3.55 6.04
C ASP A 263 12.67 -3.78 7.49
N ASP A 264 12.24 -5.00 7.81
CA ASP A 264 11.74 -5.33 9.15
C ASP A 264 12.86 -5.65 10.14
N LYS A 265 13.60 -4.62 10.55
CA LYS A 265 14.64 -4.72 11.59
C LYS A 265 14.13 -4.46 13.01
N ARG A 266 12.85 -4.15 13.18
CA ARG A 266 12.31 -3.58 14.43
C ARG A 266 11.05 -4.29 14.95
N GLY A 267 10.66 -5.41 14.37
CA GLY A 267 9.54 -6.22 14.85
C GLY A 267 8.19 -5.55 14.62
N HIS A 268 8.04 -4.83 13.51
CA HIS A 268 6.78 -4.22 13.13
C HIS A 268 5.81 -5.28 12.57
N ASP A 269 4.49 -5.05 12.66
CA ASP A 269 3.52 -5.95 12.01
C ASP A 269 3.47 -5.67 10.49
N ILE A 270 4.46 -6.20 9.77
CA ILE A 270 4.56 -6.18 8.32
C ILE A 270 4.31 -7.58 7.77
N LYS A 271 3.44 -7.68 6.77
CA LYS A 271 3.30 -8.90 5.96
C LYS A 271 3.48 -8.56 4.48
N GLU A 272 4.59 -9.01 3.91
CA GLU A 272 4.86 -8.95 2.47
C GLU A 272 4.65 -10.35 1.88
N VAL A 273 3.53 -10.54 1.19
CA VAL A 273 3.08 -11.84 0.70
C VAL A 273 3.15 -11.85 -0.82
N TRP A 274 3.83 -12.86 -1.37
CA TRP A 274 4.09 -12.99 -2.80
C TRP A 274 3.00 -13.83 -3.48
N PHE A 275 2.40 -13.31 -4.53
CA PHE A 275 1.30 -13.91 -5.28
C PHE A 275 1.71 -14.22 -6.73
N PRO A 276 1.17 -15.30 -7.33
CA PRO A 276 1.39 -15.61 -8.73
C PRO A 276 0.81 -14.53 -9.65
N GLY A 277 1.40 -14.38 -10.84
CA GLY A 277 1.03 -13.39 -11.83
C GLY A 277 1.93 -12.15 -11.83
N ASN A 278 1.76 -11.30 -12.85
CA ASN A 278 2.50 -10.05 -13.00
C ASN A 278 1.90 -8.90 -12.14
N HIS A 279 2.42 -7.68 -12.35
CA HIS A 279 1.98 -6.47 -11.66
C HIS A 279 0.45 -6.24 -11.67
N GLY A 280 -0.20 -6.39 -12.83
CA GLY A 280 -1.65 -6.23 -12.97
C GLY A 280 -2.43 -7.46 -12.49
N ASP A 281 -1.82 -8.65 -12.52
CA ASP A 281 -2.43 -9.85 -11.94
C ASP A 281 -2.47 -9.78 -10.40
N VAL A 282 -1.69 -8.89 -9.77
CA VAL A 282 -1.78 -8.62 -8.33
C VAL A 282 -2.63 -7.39 -7.99
N GLY A 283 -2.51 -6.32 -8.78
CA GLY A 283 -3.23 -5.07 -8.52
C GLY A 283 -4.57 -4.89 -9.22
N GLY A 284 -4.93 -5.78 -10.14
CA GLY A 284 -6.07 -5.61 -11.05
C GLY A 284 -5.71 -4.76 -12.29
N GLY A 285 -6.73 -4.45 -13.11
CA GLY A 285 -6.54 -3.74 -14.38
C GLY A 285 -6.62 -4.64 -15.63
N TRP A 286 -6.90 -5.94 -15.46
CA TRP A 286 -7.05 -6.88 -16.56
C TRP A 286 -8.52 -7.22 -16.81
N VAL A 287 -8.88 -7.45 -18.06
CA VAL A 287 -10.19 -8.01 -18.41
C VAL A 287 -10.26 -9.47 -17.95
N PRO A 288 -11.40 -9.94 -17.42
CA PRO A 288 -11.57 -11.34 -17.05
C PRO A 288 -11.23 -12.30 -18.18
N ASP A 289 -10.75 -13.49 -17.83
CA ASP A 289 -10.53 -14.55 -18.81
C ASP A 289 -11.85 -15.11 -19.36
N SER A 290 -11.77 -16.11 -20.25
CA SER A 290 -12.96 -16.73 -20.87
C SER A 290 -13.92 -17.38 -19.85
N ASN A 291 -13.44 -17.67 -18.65
CA ASN A 291 -14.23 -18.23 -17.56
C ASN A 291 -14.75 -17.15 -16.59
N GLY A 292 -14.48 -15.87 -16.87
CA GLY A 292 -14.87 -14.75 -16.03
C GLY A 292 -13.97 -14.55 -14.82
N HIS A 293 -12.80 -15.18 -14.77
CA HIS A 293 -11.91 -15.13 -13.62
C HIS A 293 -10.77 -14.13 -13.79
N LEU A 294 -10.32 -13.56 -12.66
CA LEU A 294 -9.15 -12.70 -12.57
C LEU A 294 -8.19 -13.21 -11.49
N LEU A 295 -6.91 -13.33 -11.85
CA LEU A 295 -5.89 -13.74 -10.89
C LEU A 295 -5.75 -12.74 -9.72
N SER A 296 -6.09 -11.46 -9.97
CA SER A 296 -6.09 -10.37 -9.00
C SER A 296 -7.14 -10.48 -7.91
N ASP A 297 -8.14 -11.36 -8.07
CA ASP A 297 -9.18 -11.56 -7.07
C ASP A 297 -8.64 -12.25 -5.81
N ILE A 298 -7.56 -13.05 -5.93
CA ILE A 298 -6.90 -13.70 -4.78
C ILE A 298 -6.23 -12.66 -3.86
N PRO A 299 -5.30 -11.80 -4.33
CA PRO A 299 -4.70 -10.77 -3.49
C PRO A 299 -5.73 -9.73 -3.01
N LEU A 300 -6.81 -9.47 -3.77
CA LEU A 300 -7.93 -8.65 -3.31
C LEU A 300 -8.60 -9.26 -2.08
N ALA A 301 -8.95 -10.55 -2.15
CA ALA A 301 -9.56 -11.29 -1.04
C ALA A 301 -8.66 -11.27 0.20
N TRP A 302 -7.37 -11.54 0.00
CA TRP A 302 -6.37 -11.50 1.07
C TRP A 302 -6.30 -10.13 1.75
N MET A 303 -6.22 -9.04 0.97
CA MET A 303 -6.15 -7.68 1.53
C MET A 303 -7.40 -7.32 2.33
N ILE A 304 -8.59 -7.63 1.80
CA ILE A 304 -9.86 -7.39 2.50
C ILE A 304 -9.92 -8.20 3.80
N ASN A 305 -9.48 -9.46 3.78
CA ASN A 305 -9.42 -10.31 4.97
C ASN A 305 -8.48 -9.72 6.02
N GLU A 306 -7.28 -9.27 5.64
CA GLU A 306 -6.34 -8.63 6.57
C GLU A 306 -6.92 -7.34 7.18
N MET A 307 -7.64 -6.53 6.38
CA MET A 307 -8.29 -5.31 6.88
C MET A 307 -9.45 -5.61 7.85
N LYS A 308 -10.23 -6.67 7.60
CA LYS A 308 -11.37 -7.06 8.45
C LYS A 308 -10.93 -7.65 9.79
N ASN A 309 -9.75 -8.28 9.84
CA ASN A 309 -9.26 -9.01 11.02
C ASN A 309 -8.13 -8.30 11.76
N LEU A 310 -8.03 -6.96 11.67
CA LEU A 310 -7.03 -6.21 12.42
C LEU A 310 -7.29 -6.27 13.93
N PRO A 311 -6.26 -6.50 14.75
CA PRO A 311 -6.40 -6.51 16.21
C PRO A 311 -6.59 -5.09 16.75
N ASN A 312 -7.19 -4.98 17.93
CA ASN A 312 -7.30 -3.73 18.69
C ASN A 312 -8.01 -2.57 17.95
N VAL A 313 -9.00 -2.89 17.12
CA VAL A 313 -9.84 -1.91 16.43
C VAL A 313 -11.16 -1.73 17.19
N GLU A 314 -11.38 -0.55 17.77
CA GLU A 314 -12.62 -0.24 18.52
C GLU A 314 -13.85 -0.25 17.61
N LYS A 315 -13.69 0.25 16.38
CA LYS A 315 -14.75 0.31 15.37
C LYS A 315 -14.24 -0.20 14.03
N PRO A 316 -14.57 -1.44 13.63
CA PRO A 316 -14.16 -2.02 12.35
C PRO A 316 -14.63 -1.19 11.16
N LEU A 317 -13.97 -1.30 10.01
CA LEU A 317 -14.47 -0.70 8.76
C LEU A 317 -15.88 -1.21 8.42
N ALA A 318 -16.74 -0.30 7.98
CA ALA A 318 -18.06 -0.63 7.48
C ALA A 318 -17.98 -0.91 5.98
N TRP A 319 -18.47 -2.09 5.61
CA TRP A 319 -18.55 -2.60 4.25
C TRP A 319 -20.02 -2.65 3.84
N LEU A 320 -20.33 -2.60 2.55
CA LEU A 320 -21.71 -2.77 2.07
C LEU A 320 -22.19 -4.19 2.44
N GLU A 321 -23.36 -4.30 3.10
CA GLU A 321 -23.96 -5.59 3.51
C GLU A 321 -24.32 -6.48 2.30
N GLU A 322 -24.43 -5.89 1.10
CA GLU A 322 -24.70 -6.55 -0.18
C GLU A 322 -23.43 -7.00 -0.94
N ALA A 323 -22.32 -7.27 -0.25
CA ALA A 323 -21.14 -7.89 -0.87
C ALA A 323 -21.41 -9.31 -1.41
N GLY A 324 -22.63 -9.86 -1.23
CA GLY A 324 -23.12 -11.05 -1.93
C GLY A 324 -23.56 -10.82 -3.38
N ASN A 325 -23.64 -9.57 -3.85
CA ASN A 325 -24.03 -9.20 -5.23
C ASN A 325 -23.02 -8.24 -5.88
N ILE A 326 -21.73 -8.50 -5.68
CA ILE A 326 -20.74 -8.09 -6.70
C ILE A 326 -21.11 -8.87 -7.96
N PRO A 327 -21.43 -8.22 -9.10
CA PRO A 327 -21.65 -8.94 -10.34
C PRO A 327 -20.34 -9.68 -10.68
N HIS A 328 -20.38 -10.99 -10.49
CA HIS A 328 -19.29 -11.96 -10.64
C HIS A 328 -18.23 -11.93 -9.53
N HIS A 329 -18.25 -12.99 -8.71
CA HIS A 329 -17.17 -13.49 -7.86
C HIS A 329 -16.79 -12.62 -6.65
N ASP A 330 -17.39 -12.91 -5.49
CA ASP A 330 -16.72 -12.65 -4.22
C ASP A 330 -15.68 -13.77 -3.97
N PRO A 331 -14.37 -13.54 -4.23
CA PRO A 331 -13.33 -14.53 -3.97
C PRO A 331 -13.17 -14.86 -2.48
N VAL A 332 -13.72 -14.03 -1.58
CA VAL A 332 -13.71 -14.26 -0.13
C VAL A 332 -14.77 -15.31 0.24
N GLN A 333 -15.90 -15.42 -0.46
CA GLN A 333 -17.03 -16.23 0.01
C GLN A 333 -17.13 -17.64 -0.59
N SER A 334 -16.52 -17.91 -1.76
CA SER A 334 -16.64 -19.22 -2.40
C SER A 334 -15.29 -19.95 -2.57
N PRO A 335 -15.09 -21.09 -1.89
CA PRO A 335 -13.95 -21.98 -2.11
C PRO A 335 -13.65 -22.31 -3.58
N HIS A 336 -14.72 -22.48 -4.35
CA HIS A 336 -14.63 -22.88 -5.75
C HIS A 336 -14.08 -21.76 -6.63
N VAL A 337 -14.44 -20.51 -6.32
CA VAL A 337 -13.97 -19.30 -7.01
C VAL A 337 -12.50 -19.05 -6.71
N ALA A 338 -12.07 -19.24 -5.46
CA ALA A 338 -10.67 -19.15 -5.08
C ALA A 338 -9.81 -20.19 -5.83
N ARG A 339 -10.26 -21.45 -5.93
CA ARG A 339 -9.53 -22.51 -6.65
C ARG A 339 -9.41 -22.24 -8.14
N THR A 340 -10.47 -21.75 -8.76
CA THR A 340 -10.49 -21.48 -10.21
C THR A 340 -9.72 -20.21 -10.57
N ALA A 341 -9.73 -19.19 -9.72
CA ALA A 341 -8.89 -18.00 -9.87
C ALA A 341 -7.39 -18.33 -9.84
N VAL A 342 -6.97 -19.35 -9.08
CA VAL A 342 -5.55 -19.79 -9.02
C VAL A 342 -5.03 -20.21 -10.39
N LEU A 343 -5.88 -20.76 -11.26
CA LEU A 343 -5.54 -21.19 -12.62
C LEU A 343 -5.82 -20.11 -13.69
N GLY A 344 -6.22 -18.90 -13.28
CA GLY A 344 -6.50 -17.79 -14.18
C GLY A 344 -5.32 -17.47 -15.09
N LYS A 345 -5.59 -16.74 -16.18
CA LYS A 345 -4.54 -16.36 -17.14
C LYS A 345 -3.46 -15.48 -16.49
N ILE A 346 -2.19 -15.88 -16.61
CA ILE A 346 -1.04 -15.02 -16.27
C ILE A 346 -0.71 -14.13 -17.47
N HIS A 347 -0.53 -12.84 -17.17
CA HIS A 347 -0.12 -11.85 -18.14
C HIS A 347 1.41 -11.62 -18.08
N ASP A 348 2.04 -11.31 -19.21
CA ASP A 348 3.49 -11.05 -19.26
C ASP A 348 3.78 -9.94 -20.29
N ALA A 349 4.41 -8.87 -19.81
CA ALA A 349 4.75 -7.70 -20.63
C ALA A 349 5.93 -7.93 -21.58
N LEU A 350 6.65 -9.05 -21.43
CA LEU A 350 7.80 -9.44 -22.24
C LEU A 350 7.55 -10.71 -23.07
N ALA A 351 6.31 -11.22 -23.10
CA ALA A 351 5.93 -12.37 -23.92
C ALA A 351 4.74 -12.05 -24.82
N PHE A 352 4.86 -12.43 -26.09
CA PHE A 352 3.78 -12.24 -27.07
C PHE A 352 2.55 -13.09 -26.71
N ALA A 353 1.36 -12.57 -27.03
CA ALA A 353 0.07 -13.20 -26.75
C ALA A 353 -0.25 -13.45 -25.26
N LYS A 354 0.45 -12.78 -24.33
CA LYS A 354 0.23 -12.86 -22.88
C LYS A 354 -0.44 -11.59 -22.31
N GLY A 355 -1.43 -11.04 -23.02
CA GLY A 355 -2.26 -9.90 -22.58
C GLY A 355 -1.82 -8.52 -23.04
N PHE A 356 -0.58 -8.40 -23.50
CA PHE A 356 -0.07 -7.15 -24.07
C PHE A 356 -0.13 -7.17 -25.60
N THR A 357 -0.32 -6.01 -26.21
CA THR A 357 -0.20 -5.83 -27.66
C THR A 357 1.23 -6.08 -28.11
N PHE A 358 1.41 -6.44 -29.39
CA PHE A 358 2.73 -6.66 -29.97
C PHE A 358 3.65 -5.44 -29.79
N THR A 359 3.13 -4.24 -30.02
CA THR A 359 3.87 -2.98 -29.88
C THR A 359 4.32 -2.73 -28.44
N ASN A 360 3.48 -3.06 -27.45
CA ASN A 360 3.84 -2.95 -26.04
C ASN A 360 4.95 -3.92 -25.67
N VAL A 361 4.86 -5.19 -26.08
CA VAL A 361 5.88 -6.21 -25.79
C VAL A 361 7.22 -5.83 -26.42
N PHE A 362 7.21 -5.41 -27.68
CA PHE A 362 8.41 -4.96 -28.38
C PHE A 362 9.05 -3.75 -27.68
N GLY A 363 8.25 -2.74 -27.32
CA GLY A 363 8.74 -1.56 -26.63
C GLY A 363 9.35 -1.86 -25.26
N TRP A 364 8.76 -2.78 -24.49
CA TRP A 364 9.36 -3.22 -23.23
C TRP A 364 10.68 -3.95 -23.44
N TRP A 365 10.79 -4.80 -24.45
CA TRP A 365 12.06 -5.44 -24.81
C TRP A 365 13.15 -4.42 -25.16
N LEU A 366 12.83 -3.32 -25.85
CA LEU A 366 13.80 -2.25 -26.10
C LEU A 366 14.33 -1.66 -24.78
N ILE A 367 13.45 -1.41 -23.80
CA ILE A 367 13.86 -0.87 -22.49
C ILE A 367 14.75 -1.87 -21.73
N GLU A 368 14.47 -3.17 -21.81
CA GLU A 368 15.26 -4.21 -21.14
C GLU A 368 16.72 -4.26 -21.60
N TRP A 369 17.00 -3.84 -22.83
CA TRP A 369 18.34 -3.81 -23.42
C TRP A 369 19.08 -2.48 -23.26
N ILE A 370 18.39 -1.42 -22.81
CA ILE A 370 18.97 -0.09 -22.66
C ILE A 370 19.55 0.07 -21.24
N PRO A 371 20.89 0.08 -21.05
CA PRO A 371 21.52 0.15 -19.73
C PRO A 371 21.55 1.59 -19.19
N ILE A 372 20.49 2.36 -19.38
CA ILE A 372 20.37 3.73 -18.85
C ILE A 372 19.84 3.70 -17.42
N PHE A 373 18.98 2.72 -17.11
CA PHE A 373 18.30 2.63 -15.82
C PHE A 373 19.09 1.73 -14.88
N SER A 374 19.33 2.20 -13.65
CA SER A 374 19.70 1.28 -12.58
C SER A 374 18.50 0.42 -12.19
N ARG A 375 18.79 -0.74 -11.63
CA ARG A 375 17.82 -1.66 -11.04
C ARG A 375 18.39 -2.20 -9.74
N ARG A 376 17.51 -2.56 -8.80
CA ARG A 376 17.92 -3.27 -7.60
C ARG A 376 17.89 -4.77 -7.87
N GLU A 377 19.00 -5.41 -7.58
CA GLU A 377 19.16 -6.87 -7.60
C GLU A 377 19.54 -7.35 -6.22
N LEU A 378 19.15 -8.57 -5.88
CA LEU A 378 19.46 -9.17 -4.60
C LEU A 378 20.75 -9.98 -4.68
N GLU A 379 21.76 -9.58 -3.90
CA GLU A 379 23.04 -10.29 -3.78
C GLU A 379 23.30 -10.58 -2.30
N ASP A 380 23.45 -11.85 -1.93
CA ASP A 380 23.65 -12.29 -0.54
C ASP A 380 22.64 -11.66 0.44
N ASP A 381 21.36 -11.64 0.06
CA ASP A 381 20.24 -11.01 0.80
C ASP A 381 20.37 -9.49 1.02
N LYS A 382 21.22 -8.82 0.22
CA LYS A 382 21.36 -7.37 0.19
C LYS A 382 20.99 -6.84 -1.17
N TRP A 383 20.17 -5.81 -1.17
CA TRP A 383 19.75 -5.14 -2.39
C TRP A 383 20.83 -4.19 -2.91
N VAL A 384 21.44 -4.55 -4.03
CA VAL A 384 22.51 -3.79 -4.71
C VAL A 384 21.95 -3.11 -5.97
N SER A 385 22.39 -1.87 -6.23
CA SER A 385 22.04 -1.18 -7.47
C SER A 385 22.98 -1.60 -8.60
N ARG A 386 22.42 -2.17 -9.67
CA ARG A 386 23.16 -2.57 -10.88
C ARG A 386 22.59 -1.87 -12.11
N ARG A 387 23.47 -1.61 -13.08
CA ARG A 387 23.10 -1.06 -14.40
C ARG A 387 23.50 -2.01 -15.54
N ILE A 388 24.60 -2.72 -15.36
CA ILE A 388 25.17 -3.68 -16.31
C ILE A 388 25.38 -5.02 -15.56
N PRO A 389 25.12 -6.18 -16.18
CA PRO A 389 24.55 -6.38 -17.54
C PRO A 389 23.11 -5.88 -17.65
N PRO A 390 22.48 -5.78 -18.84
CA PRO A 390 21.03 -5.51 -18.95
C PRO A 390 20.20 -6.59 -18.26
N ASN A 391 18.97 -6.27 -17.84
CA ASN A 391 18.10 -7.22 -17.09
C ASN A 391 17.63 -8.38 -17.98
N GLY A 392 17.49 -8.18 -19.30
CA GLY A 392 17.18 -9.27 -20.24
C GLY A 392 15.85 -10.00 -19.97
N GLY A 393 14.91 -9.36 -19.27
CA GLY A 393 13.67 -10.00 -18.84
C GLY A 393 13.84 -11.07 -17.76
N GLU A 394 14.88 -10.96 -16.93
CA GLU A 394 15.04 -11.79 -15.74
C GLU A 394 13.88 -11.59 -14.75
N SER A 395 13.61 -12.64 -13.97
CA SER A 395 12.52 -12.63 -12.99
C SER A 395 12.87 -11.74 -11.79
N ARG A 396 11.88 -11.47 -10.93
CA ARG A 396 12.14 -10.80 -9.65
C ARG A 396 12.97 -11.68 -8.72
N ASP A 397 13.87 -11.06 -7.98
CA ASP A 397 14.57 -11.72 -6.89
C ASP A 397 13.62 -11.90 -5.69
N LEU A 398 13.61 -13.10 -5.10
CA LEU A 398 12.92 -13.37 -3.84
C LEU A 398 13.94 -13.34 -2.68
N PRO A 399 13.75 -12.49 -1.65
CA PRO A 399 14.68 -12.32 -0.53
C PRO A 399 14.52 -13.39 0.56
N SER A 400 15.62 -13.99 1.05
CA SER A 400 15.58 -15.14 2.01
C SER A 400 14.54 -14.94 3.12
N GLY A 401 13.68 -15.95 3.34
CA GLY A 401 12.55 -15.80 4.27
C GLY A 401 11.27 -15.21 3.67
N ALA A 402 11.24 -14.87 2.38
CA ALA A 402 10.05 -14.42 1.68
C ALA A 402 8.84 -15.33 1.96
N THR A 403 7.68 -14.70 2.15
CA THR A 403 6.43 -15.39 2.40
C THR A 403 5.64 -15.50 1.10
N ILE A 404 5.47 -16.72 0.59
CA ILE A 404 4.78 -17.02 -0.67
C ILE A 404 3.35 -17.46 -0.36
N HIS A 405 2.37 -16.91 -1.07
CA HIS A 405 0.98 -17.30 -0.92
C HIS A 405 0.74 -18.74 -1.39
N ALA A 406 -0.12 -19.48 -0.67
CA ALA A 406 -0.48 -20.86 -1.01
C ALA A 406 -0.96 -21.03 -2.47
N SER A 407 -1.58 -20.00 -3.04
CA SER A 407 -2.03 -20.00 -4.45
C SER A 407 -0.90 -20.27 -5.44
N ALA A 408 0.33 -19.81 -5.16
CA ALA A 408 1.46 -20.11 -6.04
C ALA A 408 1.78 -21.61 -6.05
N HIS A 409 1.80 -22.26 -4.89
CA HIS A 409 2.07 -23.69 -4.77
C HIS A 409 0.97 -24.54 -5.40
N VAL A 410 -0.28 -24.16 -5.19
CA VAL A 410 -1.42 -24.84 -5.81
C VAL A 410 -1.34 -24.74 -7.32
N ARG A 411 -1.00 -23.55 -7.83
CA ARG A 411 -0.80 -23.38 -9.27
C ARG A 411 0.34 -24.22 -9.80
N GLU A 412 1.47 -24.31 -9.10
CA GLU A 412 2.59 -25.17 -9.51
C GLU A 412 2.20 -26.66 -9.56
N LEU A 413 1.33 -27.11 -8.65
CA LEU A 413 0.81 -28.48 -8.61
C LEU A 413 -0.22 -28.76 -9.72
N GLU A 414 -1.13 -27.83 -9.98
CA GLU A 414 -2.27 -28.02 -10.90
C GLU A 414 -1.97 -27.59 -12.34
N ASP A 415 -1.04 -26.65 -12.57
CA ASP A 415 -0.58 -26.21 -13.89
C ASP A 415 0.86 -26.70 -14.16
N PRO A 416 1.04 -27.74 -14.99
CA PRO A 416 2.37 -28.25 -15.34
C PRO A 416 3.28 -27.23 -16.02
N LYS A 417 2.72 -26.15 -16.61
CA LYS A 417 3.46 -25.11 -17.33
C LYS A 417 3.91 -23.97 -16.42
N TYR A 418 3.35 -23.86 -15.21
CA TYR A 418 3.71 -22.79 -14.29
C TYR A 418 4.95 -23.16 -13.48
N ARG A 419 6.12 -22.66 -13.90
CA ARG A 419 7.41 -22.88 -13.24
C ARG A 419 8.13 -21.54 -13.10
N PRO A 420 7.85 -20.75 -12.04
CA PRO A 420 8.53 -19.48 -11.84
C PRO A 420 10.03 -19.75 -11.69
N LYS A 421 10.85 -18.99 -12.42
CA LYS A 421 12.32 -19.16 -12.33
C LYS A 421 12.89 -18.73 -10.99
N ASN A 422 12.11 -17.95 -10.24
CA ASN A 422 12.49 -17.34 -8.98
C ASN A 422 11.94 -18.08 -7.74
N THR A 423 11.07 -19.09 -7.91
CA THR A 423 10.65 -19.98 -6.82
C THR A 423 11.45 -21.29 -6.89
N ASN A 424 12.06 -21.70 -5.78
CA ASN A 424 12.87 -22.93 -5.72
C ASN A 424 12.01 -24.21 -5.59
N TYR A 425 10.73 -24.17 -5.94
CA TYR A 425 9.87 -25.35 -5.83
C TYR A 425 10.11 -26.28 -7.04
N ARG A 426 11.05 -27.21 -6.83
CA ARG A 426 11.29 -28.44 -7.61
C ARG A 426 12.05 -28.28 -8.93
N SER A 427 13.34 -27.97 -8.83
CA SER A 427 14.37 -28.56 -9.71
C SER A 427 14.63 -30.02 -9.29
N ALA A 428 13.62 -30.88 -9.43
CA ALA A 428 13.78 -32.33 -9.29
C ALA A 428 12.67 -33.03 -10.08
N ILE A 429 12.98 -33.35 -11.34
CA ILE A 429 12.79 -34.65 -12.01
C ILE A 429 12.77 -34.37 -13.52
N GLY A 430 13.97 -34.42 -14.11
CA GLY A 430 14.22 -34.86 -15.46
C GLY A 430 15.36 -35.89 -15.36
N PRO A 431 15.35 -37.02 -16.09
CA PRO A 431 16.41 -38.01 -15.97
C PRO A 431 17.74 -37.38 -16.44
N GLY A 432 18.70 -37.22 -15.53
CA GLY A 432 20.09 -36.94 -15.90
C GLY A 432 20.61 -35.50 -15.75
N GLN A 433 19.86 -34.55 -15.18
CA GLN A 433 20.42 -33.23 -14.84
C GLN A 433 20.43 -33.01 -13.32
N GLN A 434 21.63 -32.86 -12.75
CA GLN A 434 21.81 -32.41 -11.37
C GLN A 434 21.44 -30.92 -11.29
N ALA A 435 20.44 -30.60 -10.47
CA ALA A 435 20.14 -29.23 -10.11
C ALA A 435 21.35 -28.60 -9.39
N PRO A 436 21.63 -27.29 -9.58
CA PRO A 436 22.65 -26.61 -8.79
C PRO A 436 22.29 -26.74 -7.30
N ARG A 437 23.23 -27.27 -6.50
CA ARG A 437 23.12 -27.31 -5.04
C ARG A 437 22.95 -25.88 -4.51
N LYS A 438 21.73 -25.47 -4.16
CA LYS A 438 21.47 -24.24 -3.40
C LYS A 438 20.50 -24.52 -2.26
N LYS A 439 20.79 -23.90 -1.11
CA LYS A 439 20.18 -24.05 0.23
C LYS A 439 18.70 -24.41 0.16
N GLU A 440 18.29 -25.38 0.98
CA GLU A 440 16.89 -25.71 1.30
C GLU A 440 16.04 -24.43 1.31
N SER A 441 14.89 -24.47 0.63
CA SER A 441 14.01 -23.32 0.43
C SER A 441 13.66 -22.66 1.76
N SER A 442 14.29 -21.52 2.05
CA SER A 442 14.10 -20.74 3.28
C SER A 442 12.78 -19.94 3.30
N TRP A 443 11.89 -20.20 2.34
CA TRP A 443 10.63 -19.51 2.13
C TRP A 443 9.55 -20.01 3.10
N ARG A 444 8.64 -19.13 3.48
CA ARG A 444 7.45 -19.50 4.26
C ARG A 444 6.23 -19.54 3.37
N THR A 445 5.28 -20.42 3.65
CA THR A 445 3.98 -20.41 2.95
C THR A 445 2.96 -19.63 3.77
N TRP A 446 2.29 -18.66 3.15
CA TRP A 446 1.10 -18.02 3.72
C TRP A 446 -0.14 -18.84 3.41
N GLN A 447 -0.80 -19.34 4.46
CA GLN A 447 -2.00 -20.16 4.35
C GLN A 447 -3.14 -19.67 5.26
N ASN A 448 -2.93 -18.56 5.97
CA ASN A 448 -3.83 -18.06 7.02
C ASN A 448 -4.99 -17.21 6.47
N ASP A 449 -5.55 -17.60 5.33
CA ASP A 449 -6.74 -17.02 4.74
C ASP A 449 -7.70 -18.12 4.23
N LEU A 450 -8.81 -17.74 3.62
CA LEU A 450 -9.82 -18.71 3.16
C LEU A 450 -9.27 -19.67 2.10
N VAL A 451 -8.39 -19.18 1.22
CA VAL A 451 -7.78 -19.97 0.15
C VAL A 451 -6.78 -20.99 0.73
N GLY A 452 -5.92 -20.55 1.64
CA GLY A 452 -4.94 -21.41 2.30
C GLY A 452 -5.59 -22.44 3.24
N LYS A 453 -6.58 -22.03 4.04
CA LYS A 453 -7.28 -22.93 4.98
C LYS A 453 -8.03 -24.05 4.28
N GLN A 454 -8.61 -23.80 3.11
CA GLN A 454 -9.28 -24.87 2.37
C GLN A 454 -8.28 -25.91 1.88
N TRP A 455 -7.06 -25.53 1.51
CA TRP A 455 -6.09 -26.45 0.92
C TRP A 455 -5.24 -27.22 1.93
N ASN A 456 -5.36 -26.90 3.21
CA ASN A 456 -4.95 -27.81 4.29
C ASN A 456 -5.66 -29.16 4.21
N SER A 457 -6.86 -29.23 3.59
CA SER A 457 -7.58 -30.50 3.37
C SER A 457 -7.04 -31.36 2.21
N VAL A 458 -6.19 -30.80 1.34
CA VAL A 458 -5.69 -31.45 0.11
C VAL A 458 -4.24 -31.95 0.29
N GLY A 459 -3.70 -31.92 1.51
CA GLY A 459 -2.39 -32.48 1.81
C GLY A 459 -1.20 -31.61 1.39
N VAL A 460 -1.39 -30.30 1.20
CA VAL A 460 -0.28 -29.33 1.13
C VAL A 460 0.28 -29.11 2.54
N HIS A 461 0.83 -30.17 3.14
CA HIS A 461 1.50 -30.07 4.43
C HIS A 461 2.77 -29.22 4.28
N GLU A 462 3.01 -28.35 5.25
CA GLU A 462 4.36 -27.94 5.61
C GLU A 462 5.24 -29.19 5.61
N ARG A 463 6.19 -29.27 4.68
CA ARG A 463 7.33 -30.14 4.95
C ARG A 463 8.12 -29.44 6.04
N GLU A 464 7.89 -29.83 7.29
CA GLU A 464 8.86 -29.57 8.35
C GLU A 464 10.25 -30.00 7.85
N PRO A 465 11.31 -29.27 8.22
CA PRO A 465 12.67 -29.68 7.90
C PRO A 465 12.88 -31.05 8.54
N LEU A 466 13.26 -32.04 7.73
CA LEU A 466 13.65 -33.36 8.21
C LEU A 466 14.85 -33.21 9.15
N LEU A 467 14.59 -33.10 10.45
CA LEU A 467 15.57 -33.41 11.48
C LEU A 467 15.77 -34.93 11.44
N ASN A 468 16.60 -35.40 10.53
CA ASN A 468 17.09 -36.77 10.61
C ASN A 468 18.09 -36.86 11.76
N GLY A 469 17.55 -37.27 12.91
CA GLY A 469 18.31 -37.92 13.97
C GLY A 469 18.95 -39.18 13.41
N GLY A 470 20.27 -39.14 13.22
CA GLY A 470 21.11 -40.31 13.03
C GLY A 470 21.77 -40.69 14.34
N GLY A 471 21.01 -41.27 15.27
CA GLY A 471 21.59 -42.04 16.37
C GLY A 471 22.16 -43.34 15.79
N ASN A 472 23.48 -43.42 15.65
CA ASN A 472 24.14 -44.70 15.40
C ASN A 472 24.56 -45.32 16.74
N SER A 473 23.78 -46.31 17.17
CA SER A 473 24.20 -47.36 18.08
C SER A 473 24.80 -48.52 17.27
N ALA A 474 26.08 -48.86 17.54
CA ALA A 474 26.69 -50.20 17.45
C ALA A 474 28.13 -50.03 17.99
N THR A 475 28.53 -50.51 19.17
CA THR A 475 28.80 -51.91 19.58
C THR A 475 29.43 -52.77 18.49
N ALA A 476 30.75 -52.72 18.36
CA ALA A 476 31.70 -53.82 18.62
C ALA A 476 33.13 -53.28 18.48
#